data_AF-A0A818AAL5-F1
#
_entry.id   AF-A0A818AAL5-F1
#
_cell.length_a   1.000
_cell.length_b   1.000
_cell.length_c   1.000
_cell.angle_alpha   90.00
_cell.angle_beta   90.00
_cell.angle_gamma   90.00
#
_symmetry.space_group_name_H-M   'P 1'
#
loop_
_entity.id
_entity.type
_entity.pdbx_description
1 polymer ?
#
loop_
_entity_poly.entity_id
_entity_poly.type
_entity_poly.pdbx_seq_one_letter_code
_entity_poly.pdbx_strand_id
1 'polypeptide(L)'
;MIEGHLYIFPLLVCALIPFAYLISFIIAVHLGHSKFEYLFFSHSLIDSPESCIYSQIINFTSFILIITIYIRYRQIAELIRNHPTCGKKYSQLNLTFLVCGLIAAFSMSIISNFPHTNVFLVRICATYITFIMSVGTLYCEMLLSFCIRPLLYSSRILPFIRLILSIICTFILITLIIFQTITIVKYDNEQKLWTSTSPGWKYHLSSTLSAWILTSCLLIYILTLIIDFRRIKIISPKIYLTNDIIDDQMNQRLSLSI
;
A
#
# COMPACT_ATOMS: atom_id res chain seq x y z
N MET A 1 17.07 -2.99 17.65
CA MET A 1 18.14 -3.22 16.67
C MET A 1 17.55 -4.07 15.54
N ILE A 2 17.11 -3.45 14.43
CA ILE A 2 16.57 -4.20 13.27
C ILE A 2 17.74 -4.47 12.32
N GLU A 3 18.63 -5.37 12.73
CA GLU A 3 19.72 -5.79 11.86
C GLU A 3 19.18 -6.86 10.90
N GLY A 4 19.13 -6.55 9.60
CA GLY A 4 18.95 -7.53 8.53
C GLY A 4 17.53 -7.99 8.18
N HIS A 5 16.49 -7.59 8.91
CA HIS A 5 15.11 -8.08 8.67
C HIS A 5 14.14 -7.03 8.08
N LEU A 6 14.62 -6.14 7.21
CA LEU A 6 13.76 -5.09 6.60
C LEU A 6 12.65 -5.68 5.71
N TYR A 7 12.81 -6.91 5.22
CA TYR A 7 11.78 -7.62 4.46
C TYR A 7 10.49 -7.89 5.27
N ILE A 8 10.52 -7.73 6.60
CA ILE A 8 9.33 -7.85 7.45
C ILE A 8 8.28 -6.79 7.09
N PHE A 9 8.67 -5.57 6.71
CA PHE A 9 7.72 -4.51 6.37
C PHE A 9 6.82 -4.88 5.16
N PRO A 10 7.35 -5.20 3.97
CA PRO A 10 6.51 -5.63 2.85
C PRO A 10 5.77 -6.94 3.15
N LEU A 11 6.34 -7.85 3.94
CA LEU A 11 5.65 -9.08 4.35
C LEU A 11 4.43 -8.79 5.22
N LEU A 12 4.55 -7.87 6.18
CA LEU A 12 3.43 -7.43 7.02
C LEU A 12 2.32 -6.81 6.19
N VAL A 13 2.64 -5.98 5.18
CA VAL A 13 1.62 -5.44 4.27
C VAL A 13 0.84 -6.56 3.59
N CYS A 14 1.55 -7.57 3.05
CA CYS A 14 0.92 -8.70 2.38
C CYS A 14 0.10 -9.61 3.30
N ALA A 15 0.44 -9.67 4.59
CA ALA A 15 -0.30 -10.48 5.56
C ALA A 15 -1.50 -9.72 6.15
N LEU A 16 -1.34 -8.43 6.46
CA LEU A 16 -2.34 -7.65 7.18
C LEU A 16 -3.56 -7.31 6.32
N ILE A 17 -3.40 -7.08 5.01
CA ILE A 17 -4.53 -6.81 4.10
C ILE A 17 -5.52 -8.00 4.06
N PRO A 18 -5.12 -9.24 3.70
CA PRO A 18 -6.03 -10.38 3.71
C PRO A 18 -6.51 -10.73 5.12
N PHE A 19 -5.69 -10.52 6.16
CA PHE A 19 -6.11 -10.70 7.54
C PHE A 19 -7.24 -9.72 7.94
N ALA A 20 -7.12 -8.43 7.61
CA ALA A 20 -8.15 -7.42 7.85
C ALA A 20 -9.47 -7.82 7.19
N TYR A 21 -9.40 -8.35 5.96
CA TYR A 21 -10.57 -8.85 5.25
C TYR A 21 -11.19 -10.06 5.96
N LEU A 22 -10.39 -11.07 6.28
CA LEU A 22 -10.88 -12.30 6.89
C LEU A 22 -11.53 -12.05 8.26
N ILE A 23 -10.88 -11.28 9.14
CA ILE A 23 -11.38 -11.05 10.50
C ILE A 23 -12.70 -10.25 10.48
N SER A 24 -12.77 -9.22 9.62
CA SER A 24 -13.97 -8.38 9.53
C SER A 24 -15.15 -9.17 8.94
N PHE A 25 -14.88 -10.07 7.99
CA PHE A 25 -15.89 -10.98 7.45
C PHE A 25 -16.42 -11.95 8.52
N ILE A 26 -15.53 -12.57 9.31
CA ILE A 26 -15.92 -13.50 10.38
C ILE A 26 -16.82 -12.79 11.41
N ILE A 27 -16.46 -11.56 11.81
CA ILE A 27 -17.25 -10.77 12.76
C ILE A 27 -18.62 -10.43 12.17
N ALA A 28 -18.68 -9.95 10.92
CA ALA A 28 -19.95 -9.62 10.26
C ALA A 28 -20.92 -10.81 10.17
N VAL A 29 -20.38 -12.00 9.90
CA VAL A 29 -21.18 -13.24 9.87
C VAL A 29 -21.63 -13.63 11.27
N HIS A 30 -20.76 -13.54 12.27
CA HIS A 30 -21.09 -13.89 13.65
C HIS A 30 -22.18 -12.99 14.25
N LEU A 31 -22.19 -11.70 13.89
CA LEU A 31 -23.19 -10.73 14.33
C LEU A 31 -24.47 -10.73 13.48
N GLY A 32 -24.52 -11.53 12.41
CA GLY A 32 -25.67 -11.61 11.52
C GLY A 32 -25.87 -10.40 10.61
N HIS A 33 -24.88 -9.49 10.52
CA HIS A 33 -24.91 -8.32 9.64
C HIS A 33 -24.76 -8.70 8.16
N SER A 34 -24.07 -9.82 7.88
CA SER A 34 -23.86 -10.33 6.53
C SER A 34 -24.26 -11.79 6.42
N LYS A 35 -25.08 -12.13 5.42
CA LYS A 35 -25.38 -13.53 5.07
C LYS A 35 -24.23 -14.10 4.25
N PHE A 36 -23.86 -15.34 4.53
CA PHE A 36 -22.81 -16.08 3.80
C PHE A 36 -23.04 -16.12 2.26
N GLU A 37 -24.29 -15.97 1.83
CA GLU A 37 -24.71 -15.96 0.42
C GLU A 37 -24.27 -14.72 -0.37
N TYR A 38 -23.91 -13.63 0.30
CA TYR A 38 -23.38 -12.45 -0.37
C TYR A 38 -21.89 -12.66 -0.65
N LEU A 39 -21.57 -12.95 -1.91
CA LEU A 39 -20.20 -12.96 -2.46
C LEU A 39 -19.44 -11.61 -2.28
N PHE A 40 -20.09 -10.61 -1.68
CA PHE A 40 -19.71 -9.21 -1.66
C PHE A 40 -19.33 -8.80 -0.24
N PHE A 41 -18.04 -8.92 0.03
CA PHE A 41 -17.41 -8.49 1.27
C PHE A 41 -17.63 -6.98 1.57
N SER A 42 -17.87 -6.14 0.56
CA SER A 42 -18.20 -4.72 0.76
C SER A 42 -19.44 -4.49 1.63
N HIS A 43 -20.39 -5.44 1.65
CA HIS A 43 -21.55 -5.41 2.54
C HIS A 43 -21.19 -5.76 3.98
N SER A 44 -20.19 -6.62 4.19
CA SER A 44 -19.66 -6.98 5.51
C SER A 44 -18.82 -5.86 6.16
N LEU A 45 -18.72 -4.67 5.57
CA LEU A 45 -17.96 -3.52 6.08
C LEU A 45 -18.84 -2.28 6.28
N ILE A 46 -20.14 -2.44 6.32
CA ILE A 46 -21.08 -1.32 6.51
C ILE A 46 -21.24 -1.03 8.00
N ASP A 47 -21.41 -2.06 8.81
CA ASP A 47 -21.80 -1.92 10.20
C ASP A 47 -20.61 -1.97 11.17
N SER A 48 -20.84 -1.43 12.36
CA SER A 48 -19.89 -1.52 13.48
C SER A 48 -20.18 -2.78 14.27
N PRO A 49 -19.17 -3.46 14.84
CA PRO A 49 -17.77 -3.05 15.01
C PRO A 49 -16.79 -3.44 13.89
N GLU A 50 -17.19 -4.29 12.94
CA GLU A 50 -16.30 -4.88 11.92
C GLU A 50 -15.68 -3.84 10.98
N SER A 51 -16.43 -2.82 10.58
CA SER A 51 -15.93 -1.71 9.77
C SER A 51 -14.83 -0.91 10.48
N CYS A 52 -14.97 -0.71 11.79
CA CYS A 52 -13.97 -0.02 12.61
C CYS A 52 -12.68 -0.84 12.73
N ILE A 53 -12.80 -2.15 12.99
CA ILE A 53 -11.65 -3.05 13.10
C ILE A 53 -10.90 -3.12 11.76
N TYR A 54 -11.63 -3.27 10.65
CA TYR A 54 -11.08 -3.21 9.31
C TYR A 54 -10.30 -1.92 9.08
N SER A 55 -10.91 -0.78 9.39
CA SER A 55 -10.32 0.54 9.23
C SER A 55 -9.00 0.69 9.99
N GLN A 56 -8.97 0.26 11.26
CA GLN A 56 -7.76 0.32 12.09
C GLN A 56 -6.62 -0.52 11.51
N ILE A 57 -6.90 -1.76 11.07
CA ILE A 57 -5.87 -2.63 10.49
C ILE A 57 -5.36 -2.06 9.16
N ILE A 58 -6.24 -1.54 8.31
CA ILE A 58 -5.84 -0.95 7.01
C ILE A 58 -5.07 0.35 7.18
N ASN A 59 -5.45 1.22 8.13
CA ASN A 59 -4.69 2.43 8.47
C ASN A 59 -3.27 2.08 8.94
N PHE A 60 -3.14 1.11 9.84
CA PHE A 60 -1.83 0.62 10.28
C PHE A 60 -1.03 0.02 9.11
N THR A 61 -1.69 -0.73 8.23
CA THR A 61 -1.04 -1.31 7.05
C THR A 61 -0.59 -0.26 6.05
N SER A 62 -1.37 0.80 5.85
CA SER A 62 -1.01 1.96 5.02
C SER A 62 0.26 2.63 5.54
N PHE A 63 0.40 2.80 6.85
CA PHE A 63 1.62 3.33 7.45
C PHE A 63 2.84 2.43 7.20
N ILE A 64 2.69 1.11 7.36
CA ILE A 64 3.76 0.15 7.04
C ILE A 64 4.12 0.19 5.54
N LEU A 65 3.13 0.38 4.66
CA LEU A 65 3.34 0.53 3.23
C LEU A 65 4.16 1.80 2.92
N ILE A 66 3.88 2.93 3.58
CA ILE A 66 4.69 4.16 3.49
C ILE A 66 6.15 3.87 3.86
N ILE A 67 6.39 3.18 4.98
CA ILE A 67 7.74 2.78 5.41
C ILE A 67 8.41 1.91 4.33
N THR A 68 7.69 0.94 3.79
CA THR A 68 8.16 0.04 2.73
C THR A 68 8.59 0.84 1.50
N ILE A 69 7.73 1.73 0.99
CA ILE A 69 8.03 2.57 -0.18
C ILE A 69 9.24 3.46 0.09
N TYR A 70 9.33 4.06 1.28
CA TYR A 70 10.46 4.92 1.65
C TYR A 70 11.79 4.16 1.69
N ILE A 71 11.81 2.96 2.31
CA ILE A 71 13.02 2.12 2.34
C ILE A 71 13.44 1.77 0.91
N ARG A 72 12.49 1.41 0.04
CA ARG A 72 12.78 1.11 -1.37
C ARG A 72 13.34 2.31 -2.11
N TYR A 73 12.74 3.48 -1.94
CA TYR A 73 13.24 4.74 -2.50
C TYR A 73 14.69 5.01 -2.07
N ARG A 74 14.99 4.88 -0.77
CA ARG A 74 16.34 5.10 -0.22
C ARG A 74 17.35 4.09 -0.75
N GLN A 75 16.96 2.82 -0.87
CA GLN A 75 17.79 1.78 -1.46
C GLN A 75 18.21 2.15 -2.89
N ILE A 76 17.24 2.55 -3.72
CA ILE A 76 17.49 2.91 -5.12
C ILE A 76 18.33 4.19 -5.21
N ALA A 77 18.05 5.20 -4.37
CA ALA A 77 18.80 6.43 -4.34
C ALA A 77 20.29 6.19 -4.02
N GLU A 78 20.58 5.31 -3.06
CA GLU A 78 21.94 4.95 -2.70
C GLU A 78 22.66 4.16 -3.81
N LEU A 79 21.94 3.26 -4.49
CA LEU A 79 22.48 2.52 -5.64
C LEU A 79 22.84 3.46 -6.80
N ILE A 80 21.98 4.43 -7.13
CA ILE A 80 22.24 5.43 -8.17
C ILE A 80 23.44 6.29 -7.79
N ARG A 81 23.57 6.68 -6.52
CA ARG A 81 24.70 7.48 -6.02
C ARG A 81 26.03 6.74 -6.20
N ASN A 82 26.08 5.44 -5.91
CA ASN A 82 27.29 4.63 -6.01
C ASN A 82 27.62 4.21 -7.46
N HIS A 83 26.67 4.32 -8.38
CA HIS A 83 26.83 3.96 -9.79
C HIS A 83 26.32 5.09 -10.72
N PRO A 84 27.12 6.15 -10.95
CA PRO A 84 26.71 7.33 -11.71
C PRO A 84 26.44 7.08 -13.21
N THR A 85 26.70 5.87 -13.71
CA THR A 85 26.23 5.42 -15.04
C THR A 85 24.71 5.44 -15.13
N CYS A 86 24.00 5.33 -14.01
CA CYS A 86 22.57 5.57 -13.89
C CYS A 86 22.30 7.09 -13.92
N GLY A 87 22.02 7.64 -15.11
CA GLY A 87 21.82 9.09 -15.30
C GLY A 87 20.64 9.71 -14.54
N LYS A 88 20.55 11.06 -14.57
CA LYS A 88 19.54 11.89 -13.86
C LYS A 88 18.08 11.42 -14.01
N LYS A 89 17.73 10.82 -15.15
CA LYS A 89 16.38 10.29 -15.43
C LYS A 89 15.93 9.23 -14.41
N TYR A 90 16.84 8.37 -13.94
CA TYR A 90 16.50 7.34 -12.96
C TYR A 90 16.28 7.90 -11.56
N SER A 91 16.98 8.98 -11.21
CA SER A 91 16.71 9.70 -9.96
C SER A 91 15.32 10.34 -9.96
N GLN A 92 14.91 10.91 -11.09
CA GLN A 92 13.55 11.45 -11.26
C GLN A 92 12.51 10.33 -11.17
N LEU A 93 12.76 9.20 -11.84
CA LEU A 93 11.87 8.04 -11.79
C LEU A 93 11.72 7.47 -10.36
N ASN A 94 12.81 7.43 -9.59
CA ASN A 94 12.78 7.00 -8.19
C ASN A 94 11.96 7.98 -7.33
N LEU A 95 12.05 9.28 -7.58
CA LEU A 95 11.20 10.27 -6.91
C LEU A 95 9.73 10.10 -7.29
N THR A 96 9.42 9.85 -8.57
CA THR A 96 8.05 9.55 -9.01
C THR A 96 7.50 8.30 -8.33
N PHE A 97 8.30 7.24 -8.22
CA PHE A 97 7.95 6.04 -7.46
C PHE A 97 7.55 6.38 -6.01
N LEU A 98 8.36 7.20 -5.32
CA LEU A 98 8.06 7.63 -3.95
C LEU A 98 6.74 8.40 -3.88
N VAL A 99 6.56 9.43 -4.72
CA VAL A 99 5.36 10.28 -4.70
C VAL A 99 4.10 9.49 -5.00
N CYS A 100 4.09 8.69 -6.08
CA CYS A 100 2.95 7.84 -6.41
C CYS A 100 2.63 6.86 -5.28
N GLY A 101 3.66 6.28 -4.65
CA GLY A 101 3.47 5.33 -3.56
C GLY A 101 2.88 5.98 -2.31
N LEU A 102 3.35 7.16 -1.94
CA LEU A 102 2.80 7.91 -0.81
C LEU A 102 1.34 8.30 -1.04
N ILE A 103 1.00 8.76 -2.25
CA ILE A 103 -0.39 9.10 -2.60
C ILE A 103 -1.28 7.86 -2.56
N ALA A 104 -0.81 6.72 -3.08
CA ALA A 104 -1.55 5.46 -3.05
C ALA A 104 -1.81 4.99 -1.61
N ALA A 105 -0.78 4.98 -0.77
CA ALA A 105 -0.91 4.55 0.63
C ALA A 105 -1.83 5.48 1.43
N PHE A 106 -1.70 6.80 1.26
CA PHE A 106 -2.59 7.76 1.89
C PHE A 106 -4.05 7.58 1.45
N SER A 107 -4.28 7.38 0.15
CA SER A 107 -5.62 7.14 -0.39
C SER A 107 -6.22 5.83 0.13
N MET A 108 -5.40 4.79 0.34
CA MET A 108 -5.81 3.54 0.99
C MET A 108 -6.32 3.78 2.42
N SER A 109 -5.66 4.65 3.20
CA SER A 109 -6.13 5.04 4.52
C SER A 109 -7.49 5.76 4.43
N ILE A 110 -7.68 6.68 3.48
CA ILE A 110 -8.97 7.34 3.24
C ILE A 110 -10.08 6.31 2.96
N ILE A 111 -9.88 5.38 2.01
CA ILE A 111 -10.88 4.34 1.67
C ILE A 111 -11.37 3.60 2.92
N SER A 112 -10.46 3.32 3.85
CA SER A 112 -10.76 2.56 5.05
C SER A 112 -11.54 3.33 6.12
N ASN A 113 -11.45 4.67 6.15
CA ASN A 113 -12.14 5.50 7.14
C ASN A 113 -13.52 5.98 6.68
N PHE A 114 -13.79 5.98 5.37
CA PHE A 114 -15.07 6.44 4.81
C PHE A 114 -15.89 5.24 4.31
N PRO A 115 -16.88 4.75 5.10
CA PRO A 115 -17.77 3.68 4.66
C PRO A 115 -18.64 4.11 3.48
N HIS A 116 -19.09 3.14 2.69
CA HIS A 116 -19.84 3.33 1.45
C HIS A 116 -21.17 4.08 1.67
N THR A 117 -21.71 4.06 2.89
CA THR A 117 -23.01 4.64 3.25
C THR A 117 -22.95 6.11 3.65
N ASN A 118 -21.78 6.63 4.05
CA ASN A 118 -21.68 7.97 4.64
C ASN A 118 -21.18 9.01 3.63
N VAL A 119 -20.05 8.75 2.97
CA VAL A 119 -19.45 9.70 2.00
C VAL A 119 -18.96 8.97 0.75
N PHE A 120 -19.92 8.53 -0.07
CA PHE A 120 -19.69 7.69 -1.24
C PHE A 120 -18.69 8.29 -2.25
N LEU A 121 -18.84 9.58 -2.57
CA LEU A 121 -17.98 10.28 -3.53
C LEU A 121 -16.50 10.25 -3.10
N VAL A 122 -16.21 10.56 -1.83
CA VAL A 122 -14.85 10.56 -1.30
C VAL A 122 -14.23 9.17 -1.40
N ARG A 123 -15.00 8.12 -1.07
CA ARG A 123 -14.53 6.74 -1.18
C ARG A 123 -14.22 6.33 -2.61
N ILE A 124 -15.05 6.68 -3.59
CA ILE A 124 -14.78 6.38 -5.00
C ILE A 124 -13.54 7.11 -5.49
N CYS A 125 -13.44 8.41 -5.24
CA CYS A 125 -12.27 9.20 -5.63
C CYS A 125 -10.99 8.59 -5.04
N ALA A 126 -11.00 8.25 -3.74
CA ALA A 126 -9.88 7.61 -3.08
C ALA A 126 -9.58 6.21 -3.66
N THR A 127 -10.61 5.45 -4.07
CA THR A 127 -10.46 4.14 -4.73
C THR A 127 -9.72 4.27 -6.06
N TYR A 128 -10.15 5.20 -6.93
CA TYR A 128 -9.46 5.44 -8.19
C TYR A 128 -8.04 5.94 -7.99
N ILE A 129 -7.82 6.89 -7.08
CA ILE A 129 -6.48 7.41 -6.80
C ILE A 129 -5.57 6.28 -6.29
N THR A 130 -6.05 5.44 -5.37
CA THR A 130 -5.28 4.31 -4.83
C THR A 130 -4.82 3.39 -5.94
N PHE A 131 -5.74 2.87 -6.76
CA PHE A 131 -5.38 1.89 -7.78
C PHE A 131 -4.55 2.48 -8.92
N ILE A 132 -4.87 3.69 -9.40
CA ILE A 132 -4.10 4.36 -10.47
C ILE A 132 -2.68 4.64 -9.99
N MET A 133 -2.53 5.20 -8.79
CA MET A 133 -1.21 5.51 -8.25
C MET A 133 -0.41 4.24 -7.92
N SER A 134 -1.07 3.18 -7.42
CA SER A 134 -0.44 1.88 -7.25
C SER A 134 0.10 1.33 -8.56
N VAL A 135 -0.68 1.31 -9.65
CA VAL A 135 -0.19 0.88 -10.97
C VAL A 135 0.97 1.77 -11.44
N GLY A 136 0.89 3.08 -11.24
CA GLY A 136 2.00 4.00 -11.51
C GLY A 136 3.30 3.63 -10.76
N THR A 137 3.20 3.26 -9.48
CA THR A 137 4.37 2.76 -8.73
C THR A 137 4.93 1.46 -9.29
N LEU A 138 4.07 0.53 -9.74
CA LEU A 138 4.51 -0.74 -10.34
C LEU A 138 5.36 -0.51 -11.58
N TYR A 139 4.96 0.43 -12.44
CA TYR A 139 5.72 0.79 -13.64
C TYR A 139 7.05 1.45 -13.30
N CYS A 140 7.06 2.39 -12.35
CA CYS A 140 8.29 3.05 -11.93
C CYS A 140 9.27 2.01 -11.35
N GLU A 141 8.80 1.15 -10.46
CA GLU A 141 9.58 0.09 -9.84
C GLU A 141 10.06 -0.95 -10.87
N MET A 142 9.23 -1.32 -11.85
CA MET A 142 9.60 -2.22 -12.95
C MET A 142 10.75 -1.63 -13.79
N LEU A 143 10.64 -0.36 -14.19
CA LEU A 143 11.67 0.33 -14.95
C LEU A 143 12.98 0.47 -14.16
N LEU A 144 12.89 0.80 -12.87
CA LEU A 144 14.04 0.82 -11.95
C LEU A 144 14.66 -0.57 -11.82
N SER A 145 13.86 -1.63 -11.77
CA SER A 145 14.34 -3.02 -11.69
C SER A 145 15.17 -3.42 -12.92
N PHE A 146 14.77 -3.00 -14.12
CA PHE A 146 15.57 -3.21 -15.33
C PHE A 146 16.88 -2.42 -15.32
N CYS A 147 16.87 -1.20 -14.79
CA CYS A 147 18.07 -0.37 -14.68
C CYS A 147 19.09 -0.92 -13.68
N ILE A 148 18.62 -1.46 -12.56
CA ILE A 148 19.48 -1.95 -11.47
C ILE A 148 19.94 -3.40 -11.74
N ARG A 149 19.27 -4.13 -12.64
CA ARG A 149 19.62 -5.50 -13.06
C ARG A 149 21.11 -5.76 -13.32
N PRO A 150 21.88 -4.90 -14.03
CA PRO A 150 23.32 -5.13 -14.23
C PRO A 150 24.17 -4.88 -12.96
N LEU A 151 23.67 -4.08 -12.00
CA LEU A 151 24.40 -3.67 -10.80
C LEU A 151 24.23 -4.66 -9.64
N LEU A 152 23.04 -5.23 -9.54
CA LEU A 152 22.76 -6.31 -8.59
C LEU A 152 22.90 -7.63 -9.33
N TYR A 153 23.67 -8.58 -8.80
CA TYR A 153 23.62 -10.01 -9.20
C TYR A 153 22.27 -10.61 -8.75
N SER A 154 21.16 -9.99 -9.15
CA SER A 154 19.79 -10.38 -8.88
C SER A 154 19.29 -11.28 -9.99
N SER A 155 18.24 -12.06 -9.70
CA SER A 155 17.71 -13.02 -10.66
C SER A 155 17.33 -12.30 -11.95
N ARG A 156 17.90 -12.74 -13.08
CA ARG A 156 17.67 -12.14 -14.41
C ARG A 156 16.19 -12.11 -14.81
N ILE A 157 15.35 -12.90 -14.14
CA ILE A 157 13.94 -13.15 -14.42
C ILE A 157 13.03 -12.14 -13.68
N LEU A 158 13.44 -11.59 -12.53
CA LEU A 158 12.58 -10.78 -11.67
C LEU A 158 11.98 -9.52 -12.36
N PRO A 159 12.76 -8.73 -13.15
CA PRO A 159 12.19 -7.59 -13.86
C PRO A 159 11.12 -7.98 -14.88
N PHE A 160 11.25 -9.15 -15.52
CA PHE A 160 10.26 -9.67 -16.46
C PHE A 160 8.97 -10.10 -15.75
N ILE A 161 9.08 -10.73 -14.57
CA ILE A 161 7.91 -11.04 -13.73
C ILE A 161 7.17 -9.74 -13.37
N ARG A 162 7.91 -8.70 -12.94
CA ARG A 162 7.33 -7.38 -12.62
C ARG A 162 6.67 -6.72 -13.83
N LEU A 163 7.23 -6.88 -15.02
CA LEU A 163 6.63 -6.39 -16.27
C LEU A 163 5.29 -7.08 -16.56
N ILE A 164 5.27 -8.43 -16.56
CA ILE A 164 4.05 -9.21 -16.81
C ILE A 164 2.97 -8.83 -15.79
N LEU A 165 3.34 -8.73 -14.52
CA LEU A 165 2.40 -8.39 -13.45
C LEU A 165 1.87 -6.96 -13.60
N SER A 166 2.69 -6.00 -14.03
CA SER A 166 2.26 -4.61 -14.29
C SER A 166 1.27 -4.53 -15.46
N ILE A 167 1.49 -5.29 -16.52
CA ILE A 167 0.58 -5.38 -17.68
C ILE A 167 -0.76 -5.97 -17.25
N ILE A 168 -0.75 -7.08 -16.50
CA ILE A 168 -1.96 -7.71 -15.96
C ILE A 168 -2.73 -6.73 -15.08
N CYS A 169 -2.05 -6.06 -14.14
CA CYS A 169 -2.68 -5.06 -13.27
C CYS A 169 -3.33 -3.92 -14.06
N THR A 170 -2.72 -3.47 -15.15
CA THR A 170 -3.25 -2.39 -15.99
C THR A 170 -4.54 -2.80 -16.70
N PHE A 171 -4.58 -4.01 -17.27
CA PHE A 171 -5.78 -4.53 -17.90
C PHE A 171 -6.95 -4.66 -16.90
N ILE A 172 -6.67 -5.16 -15.71
CA ILE A 172 -7.67 -5.29 -14.65
C ILE A 172 -8.11 -3.90 -14.15
N LEU A 173 -7.19 -2.93 -14.02
CA LEU A 173 -7.52 -1.55 -13.64
C LEU A 173 -8.46 -0.89 -14.64
N ILE A 174 -8.21 -1.04 -15.95
CA ILE A 174 -9.11 -0.52 -16.99
C ILE A 174 -10.49 -1.14 -16.85
N THR A 175 -10.55 -2.46 -16.65
CA THR A 175 -11.79 -3.21 -16.46
C THR A 175 -12.57 -2.72 -15.23
N LEU A 176 -11.87 -2.49 -14.12
CA LEU A 176 -12.41 -1.92 -12.89
C LEU A 176 -13.01 -0.54 -13.14
N ILE A 177 -12.25 0.38 -13.76
CA ILE A 177 -12.70 1.76 -14.00
C ILE A 177 -13.94 1.77 -14.89
N ILE A 178 -13.94 0.98 -15.98
CA ILE A 178 -15.09 0.91 -16.91
C ILE A 178 -16.34 0.42 -16.20
N PHE A 179 -16.27 -0.75 -15.54
CA PHE A 179 -17.46 -1.33 -14.91
C PHE A 179 -17.93 -0.54 -13.68
N GLN A 180 -17.01 0.02 -12.90
CA GLN A 180 -17.35 0.85 -11.75
C GLN A 180 -18.03 2.15 -12.21
N THR A 181 -17.51 2.81 -13.25
CA THR A 181 -18.10 4.02 -13.81
C THR A 181 -19.49 3.75 -14.41
N ILE A 182 -19.67 2.63 -15.13
CA ILE A 182 -20.99 2.23 -15.64
C ILE A 182 -21.98 2.03 -14.49
N THR A 183 -21.55 1.38 -13.40
CA THR A 183 -22.37 1.15 -12.22
C THR A 183 -22.81 2.48 -11.61
N ILE A 184 -21.87 3.42 -11.43
CA ILE A 184 -22.14 4.73 -10.81
C ILE A 184 -23.05 5.59 -11.71
N VAL A 185 -22.72 5.74 -12.99
CA VAL A 185 -23.45 6.68 -13.86
C VAL A 185 -24.86 6.19 -14.20
N LYS A 186 -25.07 4.88 -14.30
CA LYS A 186 -26.35 4.32 -14.77
C LYS A 186 -27.25 3.76 -13.66
N TYR A 187 -26.69 3.39 -12.51
CA TYR A 187 -27.40 2.56 -11.52
C TYR A 187 -27.25 3.03 -10.06
N ASP A 188 -26.68 4.21 -9.80
CA ASP A 188 -26.35 4.71 -8.46
C ASP A 188 -27.50 5.39 -7.68
N ASN A 189 -28.75 5.11 -8.04
CA ASN A 189 -29.91 5.73 -7.38
C ASN A 189 -30.20 5.10 -6.00
N GLU A 190 -29.24 5.21 -5.07
CA GLU A 190 -29.36 4.94 -3.62
C GLU A 190 -29.32 3.45 -3.19
N GLN A 191 -28.68 2.58 -3.98
CA GLN A 191 -28.64 1.16 -3.68
C GLN A 191 -27.60 0.82 -2.58
N LYS A 192 -28.06 0.74 -1.32
CA LYS A 192 -27.22 0.38 -0.17
C LYS A 192 -26.81 -1.10 -0.13
N LEU A 193 -27.66 -1.98 -0.66
CA LEU A 193 -27.43 -3.42 -0.73
C LEU A 193 -27.63 -3.91 -2.16
N TRP A 194 -26.56 -4.43 -2.74
CA TRP A 194 -26.59 -5.00 -4.08
C TRP A 194 -27.05 -6.46 -3.98
N THR A 195 -28.12 -6.80 -4.70
CA THR A 195 -28.65 -8.16 -4.80
C THR A 195 -28.61 -8.64 -6.24
N SER A 196 -28.70 -9.96 -6.45
CA SER A 196 -28.78 -10.54 -7.80
C SER A 196 -29.96 -10.03 -8.64
N THR A 197 -30.98 -9.47 -7.98
CA THR A 197 -32.18 -8.87 -8.57
C THR A 197 -32.03 -7.38 -8.87
N SER A 198 -30.95 -6.74 -8.42
CA SER A 198 -30.71 -5.31 -8.57
C SER A 198 -30.36 -4.93 -10.02
N PRO A 199 -30.93 -3.84 -10.58
CA PRO A 199 -30.52 -3.35 -11.89
C PRO A 199 -29.04 -2.94 -11.85
N GLY A 200 -28.24 -3.46 -12.78
CA GLY A 200 -26.79 -3.18 -12.80
C GLY A 200 -25.92 -4.12 -11.95
N TRP A 201 -26.52 -5.12 -11.27
CA TRP A 201 -25.80 -6.12 -10.47
C TRP A 201 -24.56 -6.72 -11.16
N LYS A 202 -24.68 -7.08 -12.43
CA LYS A 202 -23.58 -7.69 -13.20
C LYS A 202 -22.38 -6.74 -13.35
N TYR A 203 -22.62 -5.45 -13.49
CA TYR A 203 -21.54 -4.44 -13.60
C TYR A 203 -20.90 -4.18 -12.24
N HIS A 204 -21.70 -4.12 -11.18
CA HIS A 204 -21.20 -4.02 -9.80
C HIS A 204 -20.36 -5.25 -9.41
N LEU A 205 -20.83 -6.46 -9.75
CA LEU A 205 -20.10 -7.71 -9.55
C LEU A 205 -18.76 -7.70 -10.28
N SER A 206 -18.76 -7.37 -11.57
CA SER A 206 -17.54 -7.34 -12.39
C SER A 206 -16.53 -6.31 -11.89
N SER A 207 -16.97 -5.13 -11.46
CA SER A 207 -16.07 -4.12 -10.89
C SER A 207 -15.51 -4.56 -9.53
N THR A 208 -16.34 -5.16 -8.67
CA THR A 208 -15.91 -5.71 -7.38
C THR A 208 -14.89 -6.83 -7.56
N LEU A 209 -15.15 -7.81 -8.42
CA LEU A 209 -14.21 -8.89 -8.73
C LEU A 209 -12.89 -8.34 -9.29
N SER A 210 -12.97 -7.35 -10.18
CA SER A 210 -11.77 -6.70 -10.73
C SER A 210 -10.94 -6.03 -9.64
N ALA A 211 -11.58 -5.38 -8.65
CA ALA A 211 -10.88 -4.79 -7.50
C ALA A 211 -10.15 -5.85 -6.64
N TRP A 212 -10.76 -7.02 -6.43
CA TRP A 212 -10.14 -8.13 -5.69
C TRP A 212 -8.94 -8.73 -6.42
N ILE A 213 -9.10 -8.99 -7.71
CA ILE A 213 -8.01 -9.52 -8.53
C ILE A 213 -6.88 -8.51 -8.59
N LEU A 214 -7.16 -7.22 -8.80
CA LEU A 214 -6.16 -6.16 -8.82
C LEU A 214 -5.43 -6.06 -7.48
N THR A 215 -6.16 -6.05 -6.36
CA THR A 215 -5.57 -6.03 -5.01
C THR A 215 -4.66 -7.23 -4.79
N SER A 216 -5.09 -8.43 -5.19
CA SER A 216 -4.30 -9.65 -5.07
C SER A 216 -3.03 -9.60 -5.92
N CYS A 217 -3.12 -9.10 -7.16
CA CYS A 217 -1.94 -8.89 -8.01
C CYS A 217 -0.98 -7.85 -7.43
N LEU A 218 -1.49 -6.77 -6.82
CA LEU A 218 -0.67 -5.78 -6.11
C LEU A 218 0.06 -6.39 -4.92
N LEU A 219 -0.60 -7.24 -4.13
CA LEU A 219 0.04 -7.98 -3.03
C LEU A 219 1.15 -8.90 -3.54
N ILE A 220 0.89 -9.66 -4.61
CA ILE A 220 1.91 -10.51 -5.24
C ILE A 220 3.09 -9.65 -5.72
N TYR A 221 2.84 -8.46 -6.25
CA TYR A 221 3.91 -7.55 -6.66
C TYR A 221 4.76 -7.12 -5.45
N ILE A 222 4.13 -6.74 -4.34
CA ILE A 222 4.83 -6.38 -3.10
C ILE A 222 5.66 -7.57 -2.57
N LEU A 223 5.17 -8.81 -2.69
CA LEU A 223 5.97 -9.99 -2.35
C LEU A 223 7.27 -10.08 -3.17
N THR A 224 7.27 -9.65 -4.44
CA THR A 224 8.51 -9.59 -5.23
C THR A 224 9.54 -8.62 -4.65
N LEU A 225 9.12 -7.60 -3.89
CA LEU A 225 10.04 -6.64 -3.24
C LEU A 225 10.76 -7.25 -2.04
N ILE A 226 10.19 -8.25 -1.37
CA ILE A 226 10.83 -8.95 -0.24
C ILE A 226 12.22 -9.46 -0.65
N ILE A 227 12.36 -9.97 -1.88
CA ILE A 227 13.62 -10.48 -2.42
C ILE A 227 14.70 -9.39 -2.42
N ASP A 228 14.34 -8.17 -2.78
CA ASP A 228 15.25 -7.03 -2.82
C ASP A 228 15.53 -6.49 -1.40
N PHE A 229 14.54 -6.54 -0.50
CA PHE A 229 14.66 -6.05 0.88
C PHE A 229 15.57 -6.92 1.75
N ARG A 230 15.65 -8.23 1.45
CA ARG A 230 16.60 -9.15 2.12
C ARG A 230 18.08 -8.75 1.93
N ARG A 231 18.37 -7.88 0.95
CA ARG A 231 19.74 -7.44 0.63
C ARG A 231 20.08 -6.06 1.22
N ILE A 232 19.15 -5.42 1.94
CA ILE A 232 19.37 -4.10 2.53
C ILE A 232 19.85 -4.26 3.97
N LYS A 233 20.92 -3.54 4.32
CA LYS A 233 21.36 -3.34 5.70
C LYS A 233 21.32 -1.85 6.01
N ILE A 234 20.63 -1.47 7.08
CA ILE A 234 20.65 -0.10 7.61
C ILE A 234 21.58 -0.09 8.81
N ILE A 235 22.57 0.79 8.78
CA ILE A 235 23.43 1.08 9.93
C ILE A 235 22.69 2.10 10.78
N SER A 236 22.58 1.86 12.10
CA SER A 236 21.89 2.78 13.01
C SER A 236 22.51 4.19 12.97
N PRO A 237 21.69 5.25 13.08
CA PRO A 237 22.23 6.60 13.19
C PRO A 237 23.07 6.71 14.47
N LYS A 238 24.24 7.34 14.38
CA LYS A 238 25.08 7.63 15.55
C LYS A 238 24.35 8.66 16.41
N ILE A 239 24.08 8.31 17.67
CA ILE A 239 23.52 9.23 18.66
C ILE A 239 24.70 9.92 19.34
N TYR A 240 24.79 11.24 19.20
CA TYR A 240 25.71 12.06 19.98
C TYR A 240 24.94 12.66 21.15
N LEU A 241 25.43 12.44 22.37
CA LEU A 241 24.92 13.11 23.55
C LEU A 241 25.69 14.43 23.68
N THR A 242 24.98 15.56 23.66
CA THR A 242 25.58 16.86 23.94
C THR A 242 25.61 17.05 25.46
N ASN A 243 26.80 17.25 26.04
CA ASN A 243 27.01 17.33 27.49
C ASN A 243 26.67 18.70 28.10
N ASP A 244 26.05 19.61 27.36
CA ASP A 244 25.75 20.98 27.82
C ASP A 244 25.04 21.01 29.18
N ILE A 245 24.20 20.01 29.49
CA ILE A 245 23.48 19.89 30.77
C ILE A 245 24.39 19.38 31.92
N ILE A 246 25.39 18.56 31.62
CA ILE A 246 26.31 17.99 32.62
C ILE A 246 27.37 19.04 33.00
N ASP A 247 27.87 19.78 32.02
CA ASP A 247 28.88 20.83 32.25
C ASP A 247 28.29 22.02 33.03
N ASP A 248 27.05 22.42 32.75
CA ASP A 248 26.35 23.46 33.52
C ASP A 248 26.06 23.02 34.97
N GLN A 249 25.67 21.76 35.19
CA GLN A 249 25.44 21.24 36.55
C GLN A 249 26.76 21.06 37.33
N MET A 250 27.86 20.68 36.67
CA MET A 250 29.18 20.63 37.30
C MET A 250 29.68 22.04 37.65
N ASN A 251 29.52 23.02 36.75
CA ASN A 251 29.91 24.41 37.00
C ASN A 251 29.06 25.08 38.09
N GLN A 252 27.75 24.79 38.17
CA GLN A 252 26.91 25.24 39.29
C GLN A 252 27.31 24.60 40.62
N ARG A 253 27.69 23.31 40.64
CA ARG A 253 28.16 22.66 41.87
C ARG A 253 29.51 23.19 42.34
N LEU A 254 30.43 23.50 41.42
CA LEU A 254 31.75 24.07 41.73
C LEU A 254 31.68 25.52 42.23
N SER A 255 30.69 26.30 41.77
CA SER A 255 30.49 27.69 42.22
C SER A 255 29.77 27.80 43.57
N LEU A 256 29.07 26.75 44.02
CA LEU A 256 28.42 26.68 45.33
C LEU A 256 29.34 26.10 46.43
N SER A 257 30.54 25.62 46.08
CA SER A 257 31.52 25.04 47.02
C SER A 257 32.73 25.94 47.31
N ILE A 258 32.66 27.22 46.93
CA ILE A 258 33.61 28.30 47.29
C ILE A 258 32.89 29.25 48.25
#